data_AF-A0A7W0H609-F1
#
_entry.id   AF-A0A7W0H609-F1
#
_cell.length_a   1.000
_cell.length_b   1.000
_cell.length_c   1.000
_cell.angle_alpha   90.00
_cell.angle_beta   90.00
_cell.angle_gamma   90.00
#
_symmetry.space_group_name_H-M   'P 1'
#
loop_
_entity.id
_entity.type
_entity.pdbx_description
1 polymer ?
#
loop_
_entity_poly.entity_id
_entity_poly.type
_entity_poly.pdbx_seq_one_letter_code
_entity_poly.pdbx_strand_id
1 'polypeptide(L)' 'MVVRASDRFLVAAAQAGDLHAFEALVRRHQGPVYRVALRMLGSEVDAEDAAQEALVQAWRALSTFRGESAFST' A
#
# COMPACT_ATOMS: atom_id res chain seq x y z
N MET A 1 -17.66 -2.24 -16.48
CA MET A 1 -17.73 -1.52 -15.20
C MET A 1 -16.87 -2.29 -14.19
N VAL A 2 -15.65 -1.83 -13.91
CA VAL A 2 -14.77 -2.53 -12.94
C VAL A 2 -15.21 -2.07 -11.55
N VAL A 3 -15.85 -2.94 -10.78
CA VAL A 3 -16.18 -2.67 -9.39
C VAL A 3 -14.87 -2.54 -8.62
N ARG A 4 -14.54 -1.34 -8.14
CA ARG A 4 -13.38 -1.13 -7.27
C ARG A 4 -13.70 -1.67 -5.89
N ALA A 5 -13.02 -2.74 -5.48
CA ALA A 5 -13.09 -3.23 -4.11
C ALA A 5 -12.55 -2.20 -3.11
N SER A 6 -13.10 -2.22 -1.90
CA SER A 6 -12.61 -1.41 -0.78
C SER A 6 -11.27 -1.95 -0.28
N ASP A 7 -10.47 -1.09 0.34
CA ASP A 7 -9.18 -1.53 0.92
C ASP A 7 -9.39 -2.60 1.98
N ARG A 8 -10.46 -2.50 2.79
CA ARG A 8 -10.80 -3.53 3.78
C ARG A 8 -11.01 -4.90 3.13
N PHE A 9 -11.71 -4.96 2.00
CA PHE A 9 -11.90 -6.20 1.27
C PHE A 9 -10.58 -6.73 0.72
N LEU A 10 -9.78 -5.86 0.10
CA LEU A 10 -8.49 -6.24 -0.49
C LEU A 10 -7.50 -6.71 0.58
N VAL A 11 -7.49 -6.09 1.76
CA VAL A 11 -6.68 -6.50 2.92
C VAL A 11 -7.07 -7.91 3.35
N ALA A 12 -8.37 -8.18 3.54
CA ALA A 12 -8.84 -9.49 3.97
C ALA A 12 -8.51 -10.58 2.94
N ALA A 13 -8.69 -10.29 1.64
CA ALA A 13 -8.33 -11.22 0.57
C ALA A 13 -6.82 -11.46 0.50
N ALA A 14 -6.00 -10.41 0.63
CA ALA A 14 -4.55 -10.53 0.64
C ALA A 14 -4.05 -11.32 1.86
N GLN A 15 -4.65 -11.14 3.04
CA GLN A 15 -4.36 -11.94 4.23
C GLN A 15 -4.75 -13.41 4.05
N ALA A 16 -5.75 -13.71 3.21
CA ALA A 16 -6.13 -15.06 2.82
C ALA A 16 -5.24 -15.65 1.70
N GLY A 17 -4.23 -14.91 1.22
CA GLY A 17 -3.29 -15.35 0.19
C GLY A 17 -3.61 -14.91 -1.25
N ASP A 18 -4.60 -14.03 -1.45
CA ASP A 18 -4.90 -13.48 -2.77
C ASP A 18 -3.85 -12.43 -3.20
N LEU A 19 -2.94 -12.85 -4.09
CA LEU A 19 -1.88 -12.01 -4.62
C LEU A 19 -2.41 -10.84 -5.46
N HIS A 20 -3.56 -10.99 -6.14
CA HIS A 20 -4.15 -9.90 -6.92
C HIS A 20 -4.75 -8.82 -6.04
N ALA A 21 -5.33 -9.22 -4.90
CA ALA A 21 -5.81 -8.27 -3.91
C ALA A 21 -4.67 -7.43 -3.32
N PHE A 22 -3.53 -8.08 -3.05
CA PHE A 22 -2.32 -7.38 -2.62
C PHE A 22 -1.80 -6.40 -3.69
N GLU A 23 -1.67 -6.86 -4.93
CA GLU A 23 -1.18 -6.02 -6.03
C GLU A 23 -2.11 -4.82 -6.28
N ALA A 24 -3.42 -4.99 -6.07
CA ALA A 24 -4.38 -3.89 -6.11
C ALA A 24 -4.16 -2.85 -4.98
N LEU A 25 -3.83 -3.29 -3.75
CA LEU A 25 -3.47 -2.38 -2.66
C LEU A 25 -2.19 -1.60 -3.00
N VAL A 26 -1.13 -2.28 -3.43
CA VAL A 26 0.14 -1.63 -3.79
C VAL A 26 -0.06 -0.60 -4.90
N ARG A 27 -0.74 -0.97 -5.99
CA ARG A 27 -1.02 -0.05 -7.10
C ARG A 27 -1.85 1.17 -6.69
N ARG A 28 -2.78 1.00 -5.74
CA ARG A 28 -3.61 2.09 -5.23
C ARG A 28 -2.80 3.06 -4.39
N HIS A 29 -1.82 2.58 -3.62
CA HIS A 29 -1.10 3.37 -2.62
C HIS A 29 0.29 3.85 -3.06
N GLN A 30 0.88 3.27 -4.11
CA GLN A 30 2.20 3.68 -4.61
C GLN A 30 2.31 5.18 -4.94
N GLY A 31 1.31 5.76 -5.62
CA GLY A 31 1.32 7.16 -5.99
C GLY A 31 1.20 8.10 -4.78
N PRO A 32 0.22 7.90 -3.89
CA PRO A 32 0.15 8.63 -2.62
C PRO A 32 1.43 8.56 -1.79
N VAL A 33 1.99 7.36 -1.59
CA VAL A 33 3.21 7.15 -0.80
C VAL A 33 4.39 7.89 -1.43
N TYR A 34 4.60 7.76 -2.74
CA TYR A 34 5.64 8.48 -3.47
C TYR A 34 5.51 10.00 -3.32
N ARG A 35 4.30 10.56 -3.45
CA ARG A 35 4.09 12.01 -3.28
C ARG A 35 4.44 12.50 -1.88
N VAL A 36 4.17 11.69 -0.85
CA VAL A 36 4.57 12.01 0.53
C VAL A 36 6.09 11.98 0.65
N ALA A 37 6.74 10.92 0.17
CA ALA A 37 8.20 10.80 0.18
C ALA A 37 8.89 11.94 -0.56
N LEU A 38 8.41 12.29 -1.77
CA LEU A 38 8.93 13.40 -2.56
C LEU A 38 8.81 14.74 -1.84
N ARG A 39 7.68 14.99 -1.16
CA ARG A 39 7.50 16.21 -0.36
C ARG A 39 8.44 16.27 0.84
N MET A 40 8.81 15.14 1.41
CA MET A 40 9.71 15.05 2.58
C MET A 40 11.18 15.15 2.19
N LEU A 41 11.57 14.53 1.07
CA LEU A 41 12.98 14.33 0.70
C LEU A 41 13.46 15.33 -0.36
N GLY A 42 12.56 15.85 -1.21
CA GLY A 42 12.89 16.82 -2.27
C GLY A 42 13.73 16.24 -3.42
N SER A 43 13.96 14.93 -3.43
CA SER A 43 14.75 14.19 -4.41
C SER A 43 13.91 13.05 -4.98
N GLU A 44 13.82 12.96 -6.30
CA GLU A 44 13.03 11.91 -6.96
C GLU A 44 13.58 10.52 -6.66
N VAL A 45 14.91 10.36 -6.70
CA VAL A 45 15.59 9.08 -6.45
C VAL A 45 15.34 8.60 -5.02
N ASP A 46 15.56 9.48 -4.03
CA ASP A 46 15.36 9.12 -2.62
C ASP A 46 13.87 8.88 -2.32
N ALA A 47 12.96 9.59 -3.01
CA ALA A 47 11.53 9.39 -2.88
C ALA A 47 11.05 8.06 -3.46
N GLU A 48 11.60 7.63 -4.60
CA GLU A 48 11.31 6.32 -5.17
C GLU A 48 11.77 5.20 -4.23
N ASP A 49 12.99 5.30 -3.69
CA ASP A 49 13.55 4.30 -2.77
C ASP A 49 12.73 4.22 -1.47
N ALA A 50 12.47 5.36 -0.83
CA ALA A 50 11.67 5.42 0.39
C ALA A 50 10.23 4.92 0.18
N ALA A 51 9.62 5.23 -0.97
CA ALA A 51 8.28 4.76 -1.28
C ALA A 51 8.23 3.23 -1.49
N GLN A 52 9.23 2.67 -2.16
CA GLN A 52 9.34 1.23 -2.32
C GLN A 52 9.55 0.55 -0.97
N GLU A 53 10.47 1.05 -0.14
CA GLU A 53 10.71 0.49 1.19
C GLU A 53 9.43 0.51 2.04
N ALA A 54 8.71 1.64 2.06
CA ALA A 54 7.47 1.77 2.80
C ALA A 54 6.39 0.76 2.35
N LEU A 55 6.25 0.54 1.03
CA LEU A 55 5.32 -0.47 0.49
C LEU A 55 5.75 -1.90 0.84
N VAL A 56 7.05 -2.20 0.84
CA VAL A 56 7.59 -3.51 1.27
C VAL A 56 7.35 -3.73 2.77
N GLN A 57 7.49 -2.71 3.60
CA GLN A 57 7.17 -2.82 5.02
C GLN A 57 5.67 -3.00 5.25
N ALA A 58 4.83 -2.25 4.53
CA ALA A 58 3.38 -2.44 4.55
C ALA A 58 2.97 -3.86 4.15
N TRP A 59 3.64 -4.46 3.15
CA TRP A 59 3.45 -5.86 2.77
C TRP A 59 3.76 -6.83 3.92
N ARG A 60 4.93 -6.67 4.54
CA ARG A 60 5.36 -7.54 5.66
C ARG A 60 4.42 -7.42 6.86
N ALA A 61 3.89 -6.23 7.11
CA ALA A 61 2.95 -5.96 8.20
C ALA A 61 1.50 -6.32 7.88
N LEU A 62 1.15 -6.57 6.61
CA LEU A 62 -0.23 -6.80 6.19
C LEU A 62 -0.86 -8.01 6.89
N SER A 63 -0.08 -9.06 7.16
CA SER A 63 -0.55 -10.28 7.83
C SER A 63 -1.00 -10.05 9.29
N THR A 64 -0.46 -9.02 9.95
CA THR A 64 -0.77 -8.68 11.34
C THR A 64 -1.68 -7.46 11.47
N PHE A 65 -2.03 -6.82 10.35
CA PHE A 65 -2.90 -5.66 10.31
C PHE A 65 -4.33 -6.02 10.72
N ARG A 66 -4.83 -5.39 11.80
CA ARG A 66 -6.14 -5.71 12.39
C ARG A 66 -7.33 -5.01 11.73
N GLY A 67 -7.08 -4.03 10.86
CA GLY A 67 -8.15 -3.24 10.22
C GLY A 67 -8.91 -2.34 11.18
N GLU A 68 -8.33 -2.01 12.33
CA GLU A 68 -8.87 -1.05 13.32
C GLU A 68 -8.72 0.40 12.84
N SER A 69 -7.80 0.66 11.91
CA SER A 69 -7.63 1.91 11.17
C SER A 69 -7.85 1.71 9.67
N ALA A 70 -7.96 2.81 8.92
CA ALA A 70 -7.88 2.74 7.47
C ALA A 70 -6.46 2.31 7.06
N PHE A 71 -6.34 1.47 6.03
CA PHE A 71 -5.04 0.99 5.54
C PHE A 71 -4.10 2.12 5.07
N SER A 72 -4.65 3.28 4.70
CA SER A 72 -3.90 4.43 4.21
C SER A 72 -3.37 5.37 5.31
N THR A 73 -3.55 5.02 6.59
CA THR A 73 -3.13 5.87 7.74
C THR A 73 -1.83 5.33 8.30
#